data_AF-A0A0J7XTM6-F1
#
_entry.id   AF-A0A0J7XTM6-F1
#
_cell.length_a   1.000
_cell.length_b   1.000
_cell.length_c   1.000
_cell.angle_alpha   90.00
_cell.angle_beta   90.00
_cell.angle_gamma   90.00
#
_symmetry.space_group_name_H-M   'P 1'
#
loop_
_entity.id
_entity.type
_entity.pdbx_description
1 polymer ?
#
loop_
_entity_poly.entity_id
_entity_poly.type
_entity_poly.pdbx_seq_one_letter_code
_entity_poly.pdbx_strand_id
1 'polypeptide(L)' 'MGWTSQDLGRRMILSIQTHERSTWEHGDRPLQTTVMMTKSQAAVLANHLLKVSGQTPPPRRRGWLASFFE' A
#
# COMPACT_ATOMS: atom_id res chain seq x y z
N MET A 1 12.59 4.87 6.45
CA MET A 1 11.75 3.88 5.75
C MET A 1 11.15 4.55 4.54
N GLY A 2 11.35 3.98 3.35
CA GLY A 2 10.82 4.52 2.10
C GLY A 2 9.98 3.47 1.38
N TRP A 3 9.00 3.91 0.61
CA TRP A 3 8.31 3.04 -0.33
C TRP A 3 8.07 3.79 -1.63
N THR A 4 8.13 3.08 -2.75
CA THR A 4 7.83 3.63 -4.08
C THR A 4 6.97 2.65 -4.85
N SER A 5 6.19 3.17 -5.78
CA SER A 5 5.40 2.37 -6.70
C SER A 5 5.68 2.74 -8.14
N GLN A 6 5.64 1.75 -9.03
CA GLN A 6 5.77 1.92 -10.48
C GLN A 6 4.59 1.25 -11.17
N ASP A 7 3.82 2.00 -11.96
CA ASP A 7 2.72 1.47 -12.76
C ASP A 7 3.26 0.84 -14.06
N LEU A 8 2.83 -0.38 -14.35
CA LEU A 8 3.15 -1.16 -15.55
C LEU A 8 1.87 -1.59 -16.30
N GLY A 9 0.82 -0.78 -16.23
CA GLY A 9 -0.46 -1.01 -16.90
C GLY A 9 -1.37 -1.93 -16.11
N ARG A 10 -1.40 -3.23 -16.42
CA ARG A 10 -2.20 -4.24 -15.67
C ARG A 10 -1.54 -4.65 -14.35
N ARG A 11 -0.23 -4.43 -14.24
CA ARG A 11 0.60 -4.75 -13.09
C ARG A 11 1.22 -3.48 -12.52
N MET A 12 1.77 -3.60 -11.32
CA MET A 12 2.60 -2.58 -10.69
C MET A 12 3.72 -3.25 -9.88
N ILE A 13 4.77 -2.49 -9.62
CA ILE A 13 5.84 -2.84 -8.71
C ILE A 13 5.72 -1.97 -7.45
N LEU A 14 5.77 -2.60 -6.28
CA LEU A 14 5.92 -1.96 -4.98
C LEU A 14 7.32 -2.27 -4.46
N SER A 15 8.11 -1.23 -4.18
CA SER A 15 9.42 -1.35 -3.54
C SER A 15 9.35 -0.77 -2.15
N ILE A 16 9.77 -1.54 -1.15
CA ILE A 16 9.77 -1.16 0.27
C ILE A 16 11.20 -1.23 0.78
N GLN A 17 11.65 -0.17 1.43
CA GLN A 17 12.94 -0.11 2.10
C GLN A 17 12.75 -0.15 3.60
N THR A 18 13.30 -1.19 4.22
CA THR A 18 13.36 -1.36 5.67
C THR A 18 14.79 -1.28 6.16
N HIS A 19 14.98 -0.70 7.35
CA HIS A 19 16.24 -0.80 8.06
C HIS A 19 16.03 -1.61 9.33
N GLU A 20 17.02 -2.43 9.66
CA GLU A 20 17.08 -3.06 10.96
C GLU A 20 17.74 -2.08 11.94
N ARG A 21 17.18 -1.97 13.15
CA ARG A 21 17.65 -0.99 14.14
C ARG A 21 19.11 -1.23 14.54
N SER A 22 19.58 -2.47 14.51
CA SER A 22 20.96 -2.87 14.80
C SER A 22 21.96 -2.40 13.73
N THR A 23 21.53 -2.32 12.47
CA THR A 23 22.38 -1.98 11.33
C THR A 23 22.31 -0.51 10.92
N TRP A 24 21.31 0.23 11.43
CA TRP A 24 21.12 1.66 11.15
C TRP A 24 22.35 2.52 11.50
N GLU A 25 23.04 2.22 12.60
CA GLU A 25 24.22 2.99 13.05
C GLU A 25 25.50 2.63 12.30
N HIS A 26 25.51 1.53 11.54
CA HIS A 26 26.71 1.02 10.86
C HIS A 26 26.82 1.48 9.41
N GLY A 27 25.90 2.32 8.92
CA GLY A 27 25.91 2.81 7.54
C GLY A 27 25.49 1.75 6.52
N ASP A 28 24.88 0.65 6.98
CA ASP A 28 24.44 -0.43 6.11
C ASP A 28 23.30 0.01 5.19
N ARG A 29 23.31 -0.54 3.96
CA ARG A 29 22.26 -0.25 2.98
C ARG A 29 20.91 -0.79 3.49
N PRO A 30 19.80 -0.06 3.27
CA PRO A 30 18.48 -0.56 3.58
C PRO A 30 18.22 -1.90 2.89
N LEU A 31 17.54 -2.81 3.59
CA LEU A 31 16.95 -3.98 2.96
C LEU A 31 15.83 -3.52 2.02
N GLN A 32 15.93 -3.86 0.75
CA GLN A 32 14.91 -3.57 -0.24
C GLN A 32 14.14 -4.83 -0.61
N THR A 33 12.82 -4.78 -0.42
CA THR A 33 11.89 -5.81 -0.86
C THR A 33 11.05 -5.27 -2.01
N THR A 34 11.03 -5.98 -3.13
CA THR A 34 10.27 -5.59 -4.31
C THR A 34 9.23 -6.65 -4.63
N VAL A 35 7.97 -6.24 -4.76
CA VAL A 35 6.84 -7.11 -5.06
C VAL A 35 6.15 -6.62 -6.34
N MET A 36 6.04 -7.50 -7.33
CA MET A 36 5.21 -7.26 -8.51
C MET A 36 3.83 -7.87 -8.29
N MET A 37 2.78 -7.10 -8.59
CA MET A 37 1.40 -7.54 -8.40
C MET A 37 0.47 -6.90 -9.43
N THR A 38 -0.73 -7.45 -9.60
CA THR A 38 -1.78 -6.77 -10.37
C THR A 38 -2.34 -5.57 -9.60
N LYS A 39 -3.03 -4.65 -10.29
CA LYS A 39 -3.75 -3.55 -9.64
C LYS A 39 -4.83 -4.05 -8.65
N SER A 40 -5.46 -5.19 -8.93
CA SER A 40 -6.43 -5.81 -8.02
C SER A 40 -5.78 -6.35 -6.74
N GLN A 41 -4.62 -7.02 -6.85
CA GLN A 41 -3.85 -7.49 -5.70
C GLN A 41 -3.36 -6.32 -4.84
N ALA A 42 -2.91 -5.23 -5.48
CA ALA A 42 -2.52 -4.01 -4.77
C ALA A 42 -3.66 -3.39 -3.96
N ALA A 43 -4.89 -3.37 -4.51
CA ALA A 43 -6.06 -2.89 -3.78
C ALA A 43 -6.39 -3.77 -2.56
N VAL A 44 -6.27 -5.09 -2.68
CA VAL A 44 -6.44 -6.02 -1.55
C VAL A 44 -5.38 -5.75 -0.48
N LEU A 45 -4.12 -5.61 -0.86
CA LEU A 45 -3.03 -5.28 0.04
C LEU A 45 -3.27 -3.94 0.76
N ALA A 46 -3.65 -2.90 0.03
CA ALA A 46 -3.94 -1.58 0.61
C ALA A 46 -5.06 -1.65 1.66
N ASN A 47 -6.16 -2.36 1.37
CA ASN A 47 -7.24 -2.55 2.33
C ASN A 47 -6.80 -3.33 3.56
N HIS A 48 -5.97 -4.37 3.38
CA HIS A 48 -5.39 -5.11 4.50
C HIS A 48 -4.51 -4.21 5.37
N LEU A 49 -3.60 -3.44 4.76
CA LEU A 49 -2.72 -2.51 5.46
C LEU A 49 -3.50 -1.44 6.24
N LEU A 50 -4.58 -0.92 5.65
CA LEU A 50 -5.46 0.04 6.30
C LEU A 50 -6.17 -0.56 7.52
N LYS A 51 -6.67 -1.80 7.39
CA LYS A 51 -7.30 -2.52 8.49
C LYS A 51 -6.33 -2.79 9.64
N VAL A 52 -5.10 -3.24 9.36
CA VAL A 52 -4.11 -3.56 10.40
C VAL A 52 -3.50 -2.32 11.03
N SER A 53 -3.51 -1.16 10.36
CA SER A 53 -3.07 0.11 10.93
C SER A 53 -4.09 0.73 11.90
N GLY A 54 -5.26 0.10 12.07
CA GLY A 54 -6.35 0.63 12.89
C GLY A 54 -7.07 1.83 12.25
N GLN A 55 -6.74 2.18 11.01
CA GLN A 55 -7.43 3.23 10.27
C GLN A 55 -8.71 2.67 9.65
N THR A 56 -9.81 3.41 9.80
CA THR A 56 -11.06 3.06 9.13
C THR A 56 -10.95 3.42 7.65
N PRO A 57 -11.31 2.52 6.72
CA PRO A 57 -11.41 2.87 5.31
C PRO A 57 -12.28 4.11 5.13
N PRO A 58 -11.87 5.08 4.28
CA PRO A 58 -12.71 6.24 4.03
C PRO A 58 -14.10 5.78 3.59
N PRO A 59 -15.18 6.39 4.11
CA PRO A 59 -16.53 5.96 3.79
C PRO A 59 -16.69 5.95 2.27
N ARG A 60 -17.16 4.84 1.72
CA ARG A 60 -17.53 4.75 0.31
C ARG A 60 -18.51 5.87 0.05
N ARG A 61 -18.15 6.84 -0.81
CA ARG A 61 -19.08 7.90 -1.22
C ARG A 61 -20.31 7.21 -1.80
N ARG A 62 -21.41 7.20 -1.06
CA ARG A 62 -22.72 6.79 -1.59
C ARG A 62 -22.98 7.73 -2.77
N GLY A 63 -23.02 7.15 -3.97
CA GLY A 63 -23.30 7.93 -5.18
C GLY A 63 -24.66 8.61 -5.05
N TRP A 64 -24.84 9.74 -5.73
CA TRP A 64 -26.09 10.52 -5.77
C TRP A 64 -27.35 9.67 -6.00
N LEU A 65 -27.23 8.51 -6.67
CA LEU A 65 -28.35 7.60 -6.90
C LEU A 65 -28.91 6.96 -5.63
N ALA A 66 -28.17 6.96 -4.51
CA ALA A 66 -28.65 6.43 -3.24
C ALA A 66 -29.67 7.34 -2.54
N SER A 67 -29.77 8.63 -2.91
CA SER A 67 -30.75 9.55 -2.30
C SER A 67 -32.11 9.56 -2.99
N PHE A 68 -32.29 8.81 -4.09
CA PHE A 68 -33.54 8.75 -4.83
C PHE A 68 -34.45 7.58 -4.42
N PHE A 69 -34.00 6.73 -3.50
CA PHE A 69 -34.71 5.53 -3.05
C PHE A 69 -34.91 5.49 -1.52
N GLU A 70 -34.87 6.65 -0.85
CA GLU A 70 -35.19 6.80 0.59
C GLU A 70 -36.52 7.57 0.76
#